data_AF-A0A2M7TBK5-F1
#
_entry.id   AF-A0A2M7TBK5-F1
#
_cell.length_a   1.000
_cell.length_b   1.000
_cell.length_c   1.000
_cell.angle_alpha   90.00
_cell.angle_beta   90.00
_cell.angle_gamma   90.00
#
_symmetry.space_group_name_H-M   'P 1'
#
loop_
_entity.id
_entity.type
_entity.pdbx_description
1 polymer ?
#
loop_
_entity_poly.entity_id
_entity_poly.type
_entity_poly.pdbx_seq_one_letter_code
_entity_poly.pdbx_strand_id
1 'polypeptide(L)'
;MFIARSADPKNHVKALYVGIFITVVASLYLFGAKVIAQSPTHQSMAARSMQHTLHRYSAIREKPTSTTSDTVNDTVNTATALAMNVNHNTEVARGSSRKAAALSNTTKVQPPKPSYHVGQTRGFSVYGNTGGKERTFKAKLLANGNHTYIWVDTAQYIPKATLSNLLMRFDKRIYSRDIDYFSNASGRDRAKYVNILITDLNGLDGYFDANDLSGQNQMKLIYLDGGLIKNSPNEAYNTLAHEFEHLLFYLSDGADVEWLDEGMAVYAEYINGSFPATYVDDYLRDPNINPATGFTTDSNNSYGAAFLFVAYAANQVTQSHNPIPKFTRSLIENSPKGLNGVNIVLHRYIKNRYKDSYGEIYKPQQLVKYGTKLQNNAP
;
A
#
# COMPACT_ATOMS: atom_id res chain seq x y z
N MET A 1 -69.42 29.68 44.43
CA MET A 1 -69.12 28.87 45.62
C MET A 1 -68.46 27.59 45.14
N PHE A 2 -67.13 27.45 45.35
CA PHE A 2 -66.37 26.21 45.58
C PHE A 2 -66.61 24.99 44.64
N ILE A 3 -65.65 24.34 43.96
CA ILE A 3 -64.23 24.05 44.22
C ILE A 3 -63.56 23.60 42.90
N ALA A 4 -62.31 24.01 42.71
CA ALA A 4 -61.38 23.49 41.72
C ALA A 4 -60.99 22.02 42.00
N ARG A 5 -60.86 21.18 40.97
CA ARG A 5 -60.03 19.97 41.03
C ARG A 5 -58.82 20.12 40.11
N SER A 6 -57.68 20.18 40.78
CA SER A 6 -56.29 20.18 40.36
C SER A 6 -55.98 19.56 39.00
N ALA A 7 -55.42 20.37 38.10
CA ALA A 7 -54.50 19.88 37.08
C ALA A 7 -53.17 19.55 37.78
N ASP A 8 -52.72 18.29 37.70
CA ASP A 8 -51.48 17.81 38.29
C ASP A 8 -50.27 18.45 37.55
N PRO A 9 -49.44 19.28 38.22
CA PRO A 9 -48.28 19.91 37.59
C PRO A 9 -47.18 18.91 37.19
N LYS A 10 -47.26 17.64 37.62
CA LYS A 10 -46.27 16.61 37.26
C LYS A 10 -46.41 16.10 35.82
N ASN A 11 -47.58 16.26 35.18
CA ASN A 11 -47.80 15.77 33.81
C ASN A 11 -47.34 16.75 32.74
N HIS A 12 -47.39 18.07 32.99
CA HIS A 12 -46.82 19.06 32.08
C HIS A 12 -45.29 19.06 32.10
N VAL A 13 -44.69 18.82 33.26
CA VAL A 13 -43.23 18.72 33.39
C VAL A 13 -42.72 17.47 32.66
N LYS A 14 -43.38 16.30 32.80
CA LYS A 14 -42.98 15.08 32.06
C LYS A 14 -43.11 15.22 30.54
N ALA A 15 -44.18 15.86 30.05
CA ALA A 15 -44.34 16.09 28.60
C ALA A 15 -43.29 17.07 28.05
N LEU A 16 -42.92 18.10 28.82
CA LEU A 16 -41.87 19.04 28.43
C LEU A 16 -40.47 18.40 28.44
N TYR A 17 -40.17 17.56 29.43
CA TYR A 17 -38.88 16.83 29.50
C TYR A 17 -38.74 15.79 28.40
N VAL A 18 -39.81 15.05 28.04
CA VAL A 18 -39.77 14.09 26.92
C VAL A 18 -39.64 14.81 25.58
N GLY A 19 -40.33 15.95 25.39
CA GLY A 19 -40.21 16.76 24.18
C GLY A 19 -38.82 17.38 23.99
N ILE A 20 -38.20 17.88 25.07
CA ILE A 20 -36.83 18.42 25.06
C ILE A 20 -35.80 17.29 24.86
N PHE A 21 -36.01 16.10 25.45
CA PHE A 21 -35.08 14.98 25.28
C PHE A 21 -35.10 14.44 23.84
N ILE A 22 -36.27 14.34 23.21
CA ILE A 22 -36.39 13.90 21.80
C ILE A 22 -35.77 14.93 20.85
N THR A 23 -35.94 16.24 21.10
CA THR A 23 -35.31 17.28 20.26
C THR A 23 -33.80 17.38 20.46
N VAL A 24 -33.28 17.17 21.68
CA VAL A 24 -31.83 17.16 21.93
C VAL A 24 -31.17 15.90 21.35
N VAL A 25 -31.82 14.74 21.44
CA VAL A 25 -31.32 13.49 20.84
C VAL A 25 -31.40 13.54 19.31
N ALA A 26 -32.48 14.07 18.73
CA ALA A 26 -32.58 14.26 17.28
C ALA A 26 -31.60 15.33 16.76
N SER A 27 -31.34 16.39 17.53
CA SER A 27 -30.33 17.40 17.18
C SER A 27 -28.92 16.85 17.31
N LEU A 28 -28.62 16.00 18.30
CA LEU A 28 -27.33 15.30 18.42
C LEU A 28 -27.14 14.24 17.31
N TYR A 29 -28.21 13.60 16.85
CA TYR A 29 -28.18 12.70 15.69
C TYR A 29 -27.96 13.45 14.37
N LEU A 30 -28.60 14.62 14.20
CA LEU A 30 -28.43 15.46 13.02
C LEU A 30 -27.08 16.20 13.04
N PHE A 31 -26.55 16.61 14.20
CA PHE A 31 -25.20 17.17 14.32
C PHE A 31 -24.13 16.08 14.19
N GLY A 32 -24.35 14.89 14.77
CA GLY A 32 -23.49 13.73 14.59
C GLY A 32 -23.43 13.27 13.13
N ALA A 33 -24.57 13.21 12.44
CA ALA A 33 -24.62 12.87 11.01
C ALA A 33 -24.02 13.97 10.10
N LYS A 34 -24.11 15.25 10.47
CA LYS A 34 -23.44 16.34 9.73
C LYS A 34 -21.95 16.46 9.99
N VAL A 35 -21.47 16.07 11.18
CA VAL A 35 -20.03 16.04 11.50
C VAL A 35 -19.36 14.78 10.93
N ILE A 36 -20.10 13.69 10.70
CA ILE A 36 -19.59 12.48 10.01
C ILE A 36 -19.52 12.66 8.49
N ALA A 37 -20.20 13.65 7.92
CA ALA A 37 -20.23 13.91 6.49
C ALA A 37 -19.42 15.16 6.10
N GLN A 38 -18.10 15.18 6.38
CA GLN A 38 -17.15 16.10 5.71
C GLN A 38 -15.65 15.87 5.99
N SER A 39 -15.26 14.83 6.71
CA SER A 39 -13.86 14.36 6.70
C SER A 39 -13.69 13.31 5.60
N PRO A 40 -12.68 13.43 4.70
CA PRO A 40 -12.30 12.30 3.86
C PRO A 40 -12.09 11.08 4.77
N THR A 41 -12.71 9.94 4.46
CA THR A 41 -12.41 8.70 5.18
C THR A 41 -10.91 8.44 5.03
N HIS A 42 -10.19 8.10 6.12
CA HIS A 42 -8.74 7.88 6.09
C HIS A 42 -8.28 7.00 4.91
N GLN A 43 -9.05 5.99 4.54
CA GLN A 43 -8.72 5.12 3.40
C GLN A 43 -8.87 5.77 2.00
N SER A 44 -9.64 6.86 1.87
CA SER A 44 -9.62 7.72 0.66
C SER A 44 -8.32 8.55 0.57
N MET A 45 -7.62 8.74 1.70
CA MET A 45 -6.29 9.35 1.76
C MET A 45 -5.19 8.31 1.50
N ALA A 46 -5.40 7.06 1.89
CA ALA A 46 -4.59 5.93 1.43
C ALA A 46 -4.66 5.80 -0.11
N ALA A 47 -5.85 5.83 -0.73
CA ALA A 47 -6.06 5.88 -2.20
C ALA A 47 -5.20 6.95 -2.89
N ARG A 48 -5.13 8.15 -2.31
CA ARG A 48 -4.32 9.26 -2.82
C ARG A 48 -2.83 9.06 -2.60
N SER A 49 -2.43 8.39 -1.51
CA SER A 49 -1.04 8.07 -1.22
C SER A 49 -0.49 7.04 -2.20
N MET A 50 -1.32 6.07 -2.54
CA MET A 50 -1.06 4.99 -3.48
C MET A 50 -0.89 5.50 -4.93
N GLN A 51 -1.70 6.47 -5.38
CA GLN A 51 -1.46 7.19 -6.65
C GLN A 51 -0.07 7.81 -6.74
N HIS A 52 0.46 8.34 -5.64
CA HIS A 52 1.80 8.92 -5.61
C HIS A 52 2.90 7.86 -5.72
N THR A 53 2.76 6.72 -5.05
CA THR A 53 3.74 5.61 -5.09
C THR A 53 3.86 5.02 -6.51
N LEU A 54 2.73 4.72 -7.17
CA LEU A 54 2.70 4.01 -8.45
C LEU A 54 3.09 4.87 -9.66
N HIS A 55 2.64 6.14 -9.71
CA HIS A 55 2.98 7.01 -10.86
C HIS A 55 4.50 7.21 -11.00
N ARG A 56 5.24 6.98 -9.92
CA ARG A 56 6.70 7.12 -9.81
C ARG A 56 7.46 5.84 -10.16
N TYR A 57 6.83 4.66 -10.14
CA TYR A 57 7.43 3.40 -10.62
C TYR A 57 7.73 3.46 -12.13
N SER A 58 6.77 4.00 -12.89
CA SER A 58 6.78 4.00 -14.35
C SER A 58 7.81 4.99 -14.92
N ALA A 59 7.96 6.17 -14.29
CA ALA A 59 8.93 7.20 -14.69
C ALA A 59 10.40 6.77 -14.57
N ILE A 60 10.74 5.82 -13.68
CA ILE A 60 12.12 5.34 -13.49
C ILE A 60 12.50 4.34 -14.58
N ARG A 61 11.57 3.47 -15.00
CA ARG A 61 11.83 2.44 -16.02
C ARG A 61 11.81 2.98 -17.44
N GLU A 62 11.13 4.10 -17.69
CA GLU A 62 11.11 4.75 -19.00
C GLU A 62 12.34 5.60 -19.30
N LYS A 63 13.26 5.83 -18.35
CA LYS A 63 14.45 6.65 -18.62
C LYS A 63 15.42 5.87 -19.52
N PRO A 64 15.62 6.27 -20.80
CA PRO A 64 16.65 5.65 -21.62
C PRO A 64 18.00 6.06 -21.03
N THR A 65 18.89 5.10 -20.81
CA THR A 65 20.32 5.39 -20.65
C THR A 65 20.78 6.13 -21.90
N SER A 66 20.91 7.45 -21.81
CA SER A 66 21.48 8.28 -22.88
C SER A 66 22.98 7.98 -22.97
N THR A 67 23.34 6.99 -23.78
CA THR A 67 24.66 6.95 -24.37
C THR A 67 24.75 8.05 -25.41
N THR A 68 25.61 9.02 -25.14
CA THR A 68 26.06 10.04 -26.09
C THR A 68 26.59 9.37 -27.36
N SER A 69 25.99 9.65 -28.51
CA SER A 69 26.67 9.55 -29.80
C SER A 69 26.35 10.78 -30.64
N ASP A 70 27.41 11.38 -31.14
CA ASP A 70 27.43 12.57 -31.97
C ASP A 70 26.62 12.43 -33.28
N THR A 71 26.00 13.56 -33.65
CA THR A 71 25.66 14.09 -34.99
C THR A 71 25.39 13.11 -36.16
N VAL A 72 24.23 13.23 -36.80
CA VAL A 72 24.01 13.80 -38.16
C VAL A 72 22.51 14.06 -38.36
N ASN A 73 22.19 15.22 -38.95
CA ASN A 73 20.86 15.67 -39.37
C ASN A 73 20.17 14.70 -40.33
N ASP A 74 18.86 14.47 -40.15
CA ASP A 74 17.93 14.62 -41.28
C ASP A 74 16.47 14.81 -40.83
N THR A 75 15.74 15.45 -41.73
CA THR A 75 14.52 16.24 -41.51
C THR A 75 13.24 15.42 -41.78
N VAL A 76 12.09 15.93 -41.31
CA VAL A 76 10.71 15.78 -41.87
C VAL A 76 9.69 14.87 -41.14
N ASN A 77 8.77 15.56 -40.44
CA ASN A 77 7.29 15.49 -40.38
C ASN A 77 6.46 14.20 -40.14
N THR A 78 5.38 14.48 -39.40
CA THR A 78 3.98 13.98 -39.48
C THR A 78 3.57 12.66 -38.81
N ALA A 79 2.93 12.83 -37.65
CA ALA A 79 1.52 12.54 -37.35
C ALA A 79 0.86 11.23 -37.85
N THR A 80 0.25 10.54 -36.86
CA THR A 80 -1.10 9.92 -36.87
C THR A 80 -1.20 8.38 -36.89
N ALA A 81 -1.92 7.90 -35.87
CA ALA A 81 -2.84 6.74 -35.83
C ALA A 81 -2.32 5.29 -35.88
N LEU A 82 -2.67 4.60 -34.79
CA LEU A 82 -3.43 3.34 -34.69
C LEU A 82 -3.11 2.14 -35.60
N ALA A 83 -3.19 0.99 -34.92
CA ALA A 83 -3.62 -0.34 -35.38
C ALA A 83 -2.51 -1.37 -35.60
N MET A 84 -2.45 -2.27 -34.61
CA MET A 84 -2.40 -3.72 -34.77
C MET A 84 -1.97 -4.26 -36.13
N ASN A 85 -0.83 -4.95 -36.16
CA ASN A 85 -0.81 -6.23 -36.86
C ASN A 85 0.11 -7.24 -36.15
N VAL A 86 -0.48 -8.38 -35.87
CA VAL A 86 0.20 -9.60 -35.45
C VAL A 86 1.01 -10.08 -36.64
N ASN A 87 2.32 -10.23 -36.48
CA ASN A 87 3.06 -11.20 -37.28
C ASN A 87 4.07 -11.93 -36.41
N HIS A 88 3.80 -13.22 -36.29
CA HIS A 88 4.67 -14.22 -35.70
C HIS A 88 5.89 -14.34 -36.61
N ASN A 89 7.09 -14.04 -36.08
CA ASN A 89 8.30 -14.67 -36.58
C ASN A 89 9.27 -14.90 -35.43
N THR A 90 9.64 -16.16 -35.30
CA THR A 90 10.63 -16.71 -34.39
C THR A 90 12.01 -16.15 -34.71
N GLU A 91 12.60 -15.38 -33.80
CA GLU A 91 14.04 -15.14 -33.80
C GLU A 91 14.61 -15.30 -32.38
N VAL A 92 15.18 -16.49 -32.19
CA VAL A 92 16.36 -16.82 -31.40
C VAL A 92 16.63 -15.92 -30.17
N ALA A 93 16.26 -16.47 -29.02
CA ALA A 93 16.77 -16.13 -27.70
C ALA A 93 18.31 -16.19 -27.64
N ARG A 94 19.01 -15.10 -27.98
CA ARG A 94 20.44 -14.89 -27.70
C ARG A 94 20.71 -13.39 -27.52
N GLY A 95 20.33 -12.81 -26.39
CA GLY A 95 20.56 -11.39 -26.14
C GLY A 95 20.65 -10.89 -24.70
N SER A 96 20.34 -11.69 -23.68
CA SER A 96 20.26 -11.18 -22.29
C SER A 96 21.15 -11.91 -21.27
N SER A 97 21.89 -12.94 -21.69
CA SER A 97 22.73 -13.76 -20.78
C SER A 97 24.16 -13.25 -20.59
N ARG A 98 24.58 -12.14 -21.22
CA ARG A 98 25.96 -11.61 -21.09
C ARG A 98 26.17 -10.54 -20.02
N LYS A 99 25.13 -10.04 -19.36
CA LYS A 99 25.28 -9.13 -18.19
C LYS A 99 25.17 -9.84 -16.83
N ALA A 100 24.76 -11.10 -16.81
CA ALA A 100 24.59 -11.89 -15.58
C ALA A 100 25.79 -12.78 -15.21
N ALA A 101 26.76 -12.97 -16.11
CA ALA A 101 27.86 -13.93 -15.92
C ALA A 101 29.17 -13.33 -15.35
N ALA A 102 29.20 -12.04 -14.98
CA ALA A 102 30.39 -11.37 -14.45
C ALA A 102 30.33 -11.00 -12.95
N LEU A 103 29.33 -11.51 -12.21
CA LEU A 103 29.12 -11.19 -10.79
C LEU A 103 29.03 -12.42 -9.88
N SER A 104 29.61 -13.54 -10.31
CA SER A 104 29.64 -14.79 -9.54
C SER A 104 31.08 -15.17 -9.23
N ASN A 105 31.68 -14.48 -8.25
CA ASN A 105 32.69 -15.00 -7.29
C ASN A 105 33.31 -13.89 -6.40
N THR A 106 32.50 -12.96 -5.91
CA THR A 106 32.86 -12.18 -4.72
C THR A 106 32.00 -12.66 -3.57
N THR A 107 32.63 -13.19 -2.52
CA THR A 107 32.01 -13.41 -1.21
C THR A 107 31.29 -12.11 -0.86
N LYS A 108 29.95 -12.14 -0.81
CA LYS A 108 29.09 -10.96 -0.73
C LYS A 108 29.26 -10.30 0.64
N VAL A 109 30.36 -9.56 0.84
CA VAL A 109 30.59 -8.76 2.04
C VAL A 109 29.47 -7.72 2.07
N GLN A 110 28.59 -7.87 3.05
CA GLN A 110 27.40 -7.05 3.16
C GLN A 110 27.80 -5.63 3.56
N PRO A 111 27.17 -4.58 2.98
CA PRO A 111 27.44 -3.22 3.42
C PRO A 111 27.02 -3.06 4.89
N PRO A 112 27.85 -2.40 5.72
CA PRO A 112 27.53 -2.16 7.12
C PRO A 112 26.28 -1.27 7.23
N LYS A 113 25.61 -1.33 8.38
CA LYS A 113 24.52 -0.42 8.70
C LYS A 113 24.98 1.03 8.55
N PRO A 114 24.24 1.90 7.84
CA PRO A 114 24.57 3.32 7.78
C PRO A 114 24.74 3.91 9.19
N SER A 115 25.85 4.61 9.45
CA SER A 115 26.12 5.16 10.78
C SER A 115 25.32 6.44 11.01
N TYR A 116 24.08 6.29 11.50
CA TYR A 116 23.27 7.40 12.01
C TYR A 116 23.11 7.31 13.53
N HIS A 117 23.14 8.46 14.20
CA HIS A 117 23.05 8.58 15.66
C HIS A 117 21.78 9.30 16.07
N VAL A 118 21.10 8.80 17.11
CA VAL A 118 19.93 9.48 17.68
C VAL A 118 20.34 10.90 18.08
N GLY A 119 19.53 11.88 17.66
CA GLY A 119 19.83 13.30 17.82
C GLY A 119 20.39 13.96 16.56
N GLN A 120 20.88 13.19 15.58
CA GLN A 120 21.36 13.71 14.30
C GLN A 120 20.25 14.39 13.52
N THR A 121 20.57 15.50 12.86
CA THR A 121 19.67 16.22 11.95
C THR A 121 20.16 16.09 10.52
N ARG A 122 19.24 15.92 9.57
CA ARG A 122 19.50 15.82 8.12
C ARG A 122 18.43 16.58 7.33
N GLY A 123 18.79 17.10 6.16
CA GLY A 123 17.84 17.66 5.19
C GLY A 123 17.14 16.57 4.38
N PHE A 124 15.83 16.71 4.19
CA PHE A 124 14.98 15.82 3.41
C PHE A 124 14.19 16.60 2.37
N SER A 125 13.92 15.95 1.25
CA SER A 125 12.97 16.38 0.22
C SER A 125 11.72 15.54 0.28
N VAL A 126 10.55 16.17 0.21
CA VAL A 126 9.23 15.51 0.15
C VAL A 126 8.47 16.08 -1.04
N TYR A 127 7.84 15.20 -1.82
CA TYR A 127 6.93 15.65 -2.88
C TYR A 127 5.53 15.82 -2.30
N GLY A 128 4.99 17.04 -2.39
CA GLY A 128 3.64 17.34 -1.92
C GLY A 128 2.56 17.07 -2.99
N ASN A 129 1.36 16.72 -2.54
CA ASN A 129 0.19 16.50 -3.41
C ASN A 129 -0.35 17.81 -4.02
N THR A 130 -0.14 18.96 -3.38
CA THR A 130 -0.62 20.26 -3.85
C THR A 130 0.41 20.97 -4.76
N GLY A 131 0.24 20.79 -6.07
CA GLY A 131 0.92 21.58 -7.10
C GLY A 131 2.32 21.09 -7.48
N GLY A 132 2.69 19.86 -7.13
CA GLY A 132 3.93 19.20 -7.60
C GLY A 132 5.24 19.84 -7.10
N LYS A 133 5.18 20.75 -6.11
CA LYS A 133 6.38 21.39 -5.57
C LYS A 133 7.04 20.51 -4.52
N GLU A 134 8.32 20.25 -4.72
CA GLU A 134 9.19 19.61 -3.75
C GLU A 134 9.35 20.53 -2.53
N ARG A 135 9.08 20.01 -1.33
CA ARG A 135 9.27 20.69 -0.05
C ARG A 135 10.54 20.14 0.59
N THR A 136 11.48 21.02 0.92
CA THR A 136 12.69 20.66 1.66
C THR A 136 12.61 21.14 3.10
N PHE A 137 13.08 20.32 4.04
CA PHE A 137 13.08 20.64 5.47
C PHE A 137 14.11 19.80 6.22
N LYS A 138 14.31 20.09 7.50
CA LYS A 138 15.19 19.31 8.38
C LYS A 138 14.37 18.32 9.19
N ALA A 139 14.85 17.09 9.29
CA ALA A 139 14.34 16.07 10.19
C ALA A 139 15.44 15.59 11.14
N LYS A 140 15.04 15.21 12.35
CA LYS A 140 15.92 14.70 13.40
C LYS A 140 15.68 13.20 13.59
N LEU A 141 16.75 12.40 13.67
CA LEU A 141 16.66 10.99 14.02
C LEU A 141 16.30 10.88 15.50
N LEU A 142 15.07 10.46 15.80
CA LEU A 142 14.56 10.38 17.18
C LEU A 142 14.56 8.97 17.74
N ALA A 143 14.56 7.95 16.88
CA ALA A 143 14.62 6.55 17.30
C ALA A 143 15.30 5.69 16.23
N ASN A 144 15.96 4.61 16.65
CA ASN A 144 16.50 3.60 15.75
C ASN A 144 16.38 2.21 16.41
N GLY A 145 16.36 1.18 15.58
CA GLY A 145 16.38 -0.20 16.05
C GLY A 145 17.32 -1.06 15.21
N ASN A 146 17.10 -2.36 15.15
CA ASN A 146 17.91 -3.29 14.36
C ASN A 146 17.79 -3.01 12.85
N HIS A 147 16.58 -2.76 12.35
CA HIS A 147 16.30 -2.65 10.91
C HIS A 147 15.82 -1.26 10.47
N THR A 148 15.54 -0.36 11.41
CA THR A 148 14.94 0.94 11.09
C THR A 148 15.63 2.15 11.73
N TYR A 149 15.45 3.28 11.06
CA TYR A 149 15.74 4.64 11.53
C TYR A 149 14.48 5.48 11.40
N ILE A 150 14.07 6.16 12.46
CA ILE A 150 12.86 7.00 12.49
C ILE A 150 13.26 8.47 12.58
N TRP A 151 13.16 9.14 11.45
CA TRP A 151 13.38 10.57 11.27
C TRP A 151 12.06 11.31 11.48
N VAL A 152 12.09 12.42 12.20
CA VAL A 152 10.90 13.26 12.44
C VAL A 152 11.21 14.68 12.01
N ASP A 153 10.37 15.24 11.16
CA ASP A 153 10.40 16.66 10.78
C ASP A 153 10.55 17.54 12.03
N THR A 154 11.50 18.45 12.02
CA THR A 154 11.78 19.35 13.15
C THR A 154 10.62 20.29 13.49
N ALA A 155 9.67 20.49 12.57
CA ALA A 155 8.43 21.22 12.81
C ALA A 155 7.35 20.38 13.51
N GLN A 156 7.55 19.07 13.63
CA GLN A 156 6.59 18.16 14.24
C GLN A 156 7.01 17.70 15.64
N TYR A 157 5.99 17.52 16.49
CA TYR A 157 6.15 16.85 17.77
C TYR A 157 5.43 15.50 17.73
N ILE A 158 6.18 14.43 17.96
CA ILE A 158 5.67 13.08 18.15
C ILE A 158 6.05 12.60 19.56
N PRO A 159 5.10 12.17 20.40
CA PRO A 159 5.40 11.69 21.73
C PRO A 159 6.40 10.53 21.74
N LYS A 160 7.31 10.50 22.71
CA LYS A 160 8.33 9.45 22.84
C LYS A 160 7.73 8.05 22.93
N ALA A 161 6.60 7.89 23.62
CA ALA A 161 5.88 6.62 23.71
C ALA A 161 5.37 6.16 22.34
N THR A 162 4.82 7.07 21.53
CA THR A 162 4.37 6.79 20.17
C THR A 162 5.53 6.35 19.27
N LEU A 163 6.68 7.05 19.32
CA LEU A 163 7.89 6.65 18.57
C LEU A 163 8.40 5.27 19.01
N SER A 164 8.38 4.98 20.31
CA SER A 164 8.82 3.70 20.86
C SER A 164 7.92 2.56 20.42
N ASN A 165 6.60 2.78 20.39
CA ASN A 165 5.63 1.79 19.90
C ASN A 165 5.74 1.57 18.39
N LEU A 166 5.91 2.64 17.60
CA LEU A 166 6.14 2.55 16.16
C LEU A 166 7.41 1.75 15.85
N LEU A 167 8.52 2.09 16.52
CA LEU A 167 9.78 1.36 16.42
C LEU A 167 9.59 -0.11 16.74
N MET A 168 8.99 -0.43 17.88
CA MET A 168 8.75 -1.82 18.29
C MET A 168 7.88 -2.56 17.29
N ARG A 169 6.78 -1.95 16.83
CA ARG A 169 5.86 -2.55 15.87
C ARG A 169 6.57 -2.87 14.55
N PHE A 170 7.34 -1.92 14.02
CA PHE A 170 8.07 -2.14 12.77
C PHE A 170 9.15 -3.21 12.93
N ASP A 171 10.10 -2.99 13.84
CA ASP A 171 11.32 -3.81 13.93
C ASP A 171 11.08 -5.25 14.41
N LYS A 172 10.01 -5.48 15.19
CA LYS A 172 9.73 -6.79 15.80
C LYS A 172 8.59 -7.55 15.14
N ARG A 173 7.77 -6.91 14.31
CA ARG A 173 6.62 -7.57 13.66
C ARG A 173 6.59 -7.32 12.16
N ILE A 174 6.32 -6.09 11.74
CA ILE A 174 6.13 -5.73 10.32
C ILE A 174 7.37 -6.15 9.51
N TYR A 175 8.56 -5.73 9.95
CA TYR A 175 9.81 -6.02 9.26
C TYR A 175 9.96 -7.52 8.97
N SER A 176 9.90 -8.36 10.00
CA SER A 176 10.08 -9.81 9.85
C SER A 176 8.97 -10.45 9.02
N ARG A 177 7.72 -10.04 9.23
CA ARG A 177 6.56 -10.62 8.55
C ARG A 177 6.62 -10.33 7.06
N ASP A 178 6.88 -9.08 6.69
CA ASP A 178 6.82 -8.66 5.30
C ASP A 178 8.06 -9.11 4.54
N ILE A 179 9.24 -9.11 5.18
CA ILE A 179 10.45 -9.72 4.62
C ILE A 179 10.24 -11.21 4.30
N ASP A 180 9.49 -11.92 5.15
CA ASP A 180 9.16 -13.31 4.89
C ASP A 180 8.15 -13.45 3.76
N TYR A 181 7.10 -12.64 3.69
CA TYR A 181 6.06 -12.82 2.68
C TYR A 181 6.43 -12.23 1.30
N PHE A 182 7.09 -11.08 1.25
CA PHE A 182 7.17 -10.28 0.03
C PHE A 182 8.58 -10.08 -0.50
N SER A 183 9.61 -10.54 0.22
CA SER A 183 11.00 -10.32 -0.22
C SER A 183 11.68 -11.57 -0.73
N ASN A 184 12.09 -11.57 -2.00
CA ASN A 184 12.98 -12.62 -2.53
C ASN A 184 14.40 -12.49 -1.94
N ALA A 185 15.30 -13.41 -2.28
CA ALA A 185 16.66 -13.40 -1.74
C ALA A 185 17.42 -12.09 -2.04
N SER A 186 17.21 -11.51 -3.24
CA SER A 186 17.77 -10.21 -3.62
C SER A 186 17.19 -9.09 -2.76
N GLY A 187 15.86 -9.01 -2.68
CA GLY A 187 15.16 -7.99 -1.90
C GLY A 187 15.54 -8.00 -0.43
N ARG A 188 15.66 -9.19 0.18
CA ARG A 188 16.02 -9.33 1.59
C ARG A 188 17.42 -8.77 1.87
N ASP A 189 18.35 -8.99 0.95
CA ASP A 189 19.68 -8.42 1.05
C ASP A 189 19.68 -6.90 0.91
N ARG A 190 18.83 -6.34 0.04
CA ARG A 190 18.69 -4.90 -0.18
C ARG A 190 17.93 -4.19 0.95
N ALA A 191 17.00 -4.87 1.63
CA ALA A 191 16.07 -4.31 2.61
C ALA A 191 16.53 -4.39 4.09
N LYS A 192 17.84 -4.57 4.36
CA LYS A 192 18.35 -4.73 5.75
C LYS A 192 18.10 -3.53 6.66
N TYR A 193 18.12 -2.34 6.09
CA TYR A 193 17.91 -1.08 6.80
C TYR A 193 16.97 -0.20 5.99
N VAL A 194 15.93 0.29 6.65
CA VAL A 194 14.88 1.15 6.10
C VAL A 194 14.79 2.42 6.96
N ASN A 195 14.40 3.53 6.35
CA ASN A 195 14.19 4.80 7.03
C ASN A 195 12.71 5.12 6.97
N ILE A 196 12.15 5.57 8.09
CA ILE A 196 10.80 6.09 8.19
C ILE A 196 10.93 7.58 8.44
N LEU A 197 10.34 8.42 7.59
CA LEU A 197 10.27 9.86 7.77
C LEU A 197 8.84 10.26 8.16
N ILE A 198 8.72 10.80 9.37
CA ILE A 198 7.49 11.35 9.89
C ILE A 198 7.45 12.85 9.59
N THR A 199 6.49 13.28 8.79
CA THR A 199 6.28 14.69 8.42
C THR A 199 4.80 14.93 8.11
N ASP A 200 4.46 16.15 7.70
CA ASP A 200 3.10 16.52 7.30
C ASP A 200 2.96 16.20 5.82
N LEU A 201 2.07 15.26 5.52
CA LEU A 201 1.85 14.78 4.16
C LEU A 201 0.65 15.42 3.48
N ASN A 202 0.06 16.47 4.06
CA ASN A 202 -1.03 17.25 3.45
C ASN A 202 -2.20 16.37 2.97
N GLY A 203 -2.65 15.45 3.83
CA GLY A 203 -3.81 14.58 3.56
C GLY A 203 -3.49 13.28 2.83
N LEU A 204 -2.22 12.85 2.84
CA LEU A 204 -1.85 11.45 2.59
C LEU A 204 -1.54 10.78 3.92
N ASP A 205 -1.74 9.47 4.02
CA ASP A 205 -1.45 8.70 5.23
C ASP A 205 0.03 8.28 5.31
N GLY A 206 0.66 7.99 4.16
CA GLY A 206 2.05 7.56 4.05
C GLY A 206 2.35 6.96 2.68
N TYR A 207 3.55 7.13 2.14
CA TYR A 207 3.89 6.66 0.79
C TYR A 207 5.33 6.14 0.69
N PHE A 208 5.62 5.42 -0.38
CA PHE A 208 6.96 5.02 -0.81
C PHE A 208 7.28 5.62 -2.19
N ASP A 209 8.49 6.12 -2.40
CA ASP A 209 8.95 6.55 -3.73
C ASP A 209 10.31 5.92 -4.03
N ALA A 210 10.36 5.07 -5.05
CA ALA A 210 11.59 4.43 -5.51
C ALA A 210 12.65 5.44 -6.00
N ASN A 211 12.25 6.66 -6.37
CA ASN A 211 13.17 7.74 -6.73
C ASN A 211 14.06 8.14 -5.55
N ASP A 212 13.65 7.91 -4.30
CA ASP A 212 14.49 8.22 -3.15
C ASP A 212 15.75 7.37 -3.06
N LEU A 213 15.80 6.23 -3.76
CA LEU A 213 16.99 5.38 -3.79
C LEU A 213 18.16 6.02 -4.54
N SER A 214 17.88 6.87 -5.52
CA SER A 214 18.87 7.52 -6.39
C SER A 214 18.71 9.06 -6.49
N GLY A 215 17.67 9.61 -5.89
CA GLY A 215 17.30 11.03 -5.90
C GLY A 215 17.98 11.84 -4.80
N GLN A 216 17.30 12.88 -4.28
CA GLN A 216 17.89 13.78 -3.29
C GLN A 216 18.10 13.12 -1.92
N ASN A 217 17.19 12.21 -1.53
CA ASN A 217 17.27 11.54 -0.23
C ASN A 217 18.27 10.37 -0.20
N GLN A 218 18.52 9.70 -1.34
CA GLN A 218 19.49 8.59 -1.49
C GLN A 218 19.37 7.50 -0.41
N MET A 219 18.15 7.10 -0.08
CA MET A 219 17.90 6.08 0.94
C MET A 219 16.58 5.34 0.69
N LYS A 220 16.49 4.13 1.26
CA LYS A 220 15.22 3.39 1.37
C LYS A 220 14.34 4.12 2.38
N LEU A 221 13.38 4.88 1.88
CA LEU A 221 12.58 5.82 2.66
C LEU A 221 11.10 5.47 2.52
N ILE A 222 10.41 5.40 3.66
CA ILE A 222 8.96 5.35 3.75
C ILE A 222 8.53 6.63 4.45
N TYR A 223 7.55 7.32 3.88
CA TYR A 223 6.95 8.51 4.48
C TYR A 223 5.70 8.10 5.26
N LEU A 224 5.49 8.70 6.42
CA LEU A 224 4.31 8.44 7.25
C LEU A 224 3.81 9.75 7.85
N ASP A 225 2.50 9.96 7.80
CA ASP A 225 1.91 11.21 8.28
C ASP A 225 1.98 11.31 9.81
N GLY A 226 2.50 12.44 10.29
CA GLY A 226 2.61 12.69 11.71
C GLY A 226 1.27 12.84 12.43
N GLY A 227 0.25 13.37 11.75
CA GLY A 227 -1.12 13.43 12.24
C GLY A 227 -1.71 12.04 12.44
N LEU A 228 -1.58 11.18 11.44
CA LEU A 228 -2.02 9.78 11.47
C LEU A 228 -1.37 9.01 12.64
N ILE A 229 -0.05 9.09 12.78
CA ILE A 229 0.68 8.41 13.86
C ILE A 229 0.21 8.86 15.25
N LYS A 230 -0.15 10.14 15.42
CA LYS A 230 -0.63 10.68 16.69
C LYS A 230 -2.08 10.29 16.99
N ASN A 231 -2.93 10.36 15.99
CA ASN A 231 -4.38 10.28 16.17
C ASN A 231 -4.92 8.85 15.99
N SER A 232 -4.28 8.07 15.11
CA SER A 232 -4.71 6.74 14.68
C SER A 232 -3.49 5.80 14.52
N PRO A 233 -2.75 5.49 15.61
CA PRO A 233 -1.49 4.76 15.53
C PRO A 233 -1.62 3.35 14.92
N ASN A 234 -2.76 2.68 15.09
CA ASN A 234 -2.99 1.39 14.43
C ASN A 234 -3.08 1.53 12.90
N GLU A 235 -3.77 2.55 12.41
CA GLU A 235 -3.79 2.84 10.97
C GLU A 235 -2.39 3.21 10.46
N ALA A 236 -1.62 3.97 11.24
CA ALA A 236 -0.23 4.24 10.89
C ALA A 236 0.63 2.97 10.80
N TYR A 237 0.34 1.93 11.59
CA TYR A 237 1.01 0.63 11.46
C TYR A 237 0.57 -0.14 10.21
N ASN A 238 -0.69 -0.01 9.82
CA ASN A 238 -1.24 -0.60 8.61
C ASN A 238 -0.58 0.04 7.38
N THR A 239 -0.63 1.37 7.28
CA THR A 239 0.06 2.14 6.24
C THR A 239 1.55 1.82 6.19
N LEU A 240 2.22 1.69 7.34
CA LEU A 240 3.63 1.33 7.34
C LEU A 240 3.91 -0.08 6.79
N ALA A 241 3.04 -1.06 7.04
CA ALA A 241 3.16 -2.40 6.43
C ALA A 241 2.90 -2.34 4.92
N HIS A 242 1.88 -1.58 4.52
CA HIS A 242 1.53 -1.33 3.12
C HIS A 242 2.72 -0.75 2.34
N GLU A 243 3.26 0.39 2.78
CA GLU A 243 4.37 1.05 2.08
C GLU A 243 5.68 0.25 2.16
N PHE A 244 5.86 -0.56 3.20
CA PHE A 244 7.00 -1.46 3.26
C PHE A 244 6.89 -2.59 2.25
N GLU A 245 5.69 -3.10 1.98
CA GLU A 245 5.45 -4.06 0.92
C GLU A 245 5.87 -3.50 -0.45
N HIS A 246 5.45 -2.29 -0.81
CA HIS A 246 5.88 -1.65 -2.06
C HIS A 246 7.41 -1.54 -2.17
N LEU A 247 8.10 -1.14 -1.09
CA LEU A 247 9.56 -1.13 -1.06
C LEU A 247 10.12 -2.54 -1.32
N LEU A 248 9.57 -3.58 -0.70
CA LEU A 248 10.03 -4.95 -0.89
C LEU A 248 9.73 -5.50 -2.29
N PHE A 249 8.58 -5.13 -2.86
CA PHE A 249 8.18 -5.45 -4.21
C PHE A 249 9.18 -4.87 -5.21
N TYR A 250 9.48 -3.56 -5.10
CA TYR A 250 10.54 -2.89 -5.87
C TYR A 250 11.90 -3.55 -5.65
N LEU A 251 12.26 -3.78 -4.37
CA LEU A 251 13.54 -4.38 -4.01
C LEU A 251 13.65 -5.87 -4.44
N SER A 252 12.57 -6.49 -4.86
CA SER A 252 12.56 -7.86 -5.39
C SER A 252 12.50 -7.90 -6.92
N ASP A 253 12.66 -6.75 -7.58
CA ASP A 253 12.58 -6.58 -9.03
C ASP A 253 11.20 -6.97 -9.60
N GLY A 254 10.14 -6.79 -8.79
CA GLY A 254 8.76 -6.90 -9.24
C GLY A 254 8.48 -5.93 -10.40
N ALA A 255 7.60 -6.31 -11.33
CA ALA A 255 7.16 -5.41 -12.40
C ALA A 255 5.96 -4.58 -11.95
N ASP A 256 5.83 -3.40 -12.56
CA ASP A 256 4.73 -2.44 -12.36
C ASP A 256 3.39 -3.03 -12.89
N VAL A 257 2.87 -4.02 -12.16
CA VAL A 257 1.56 -4.63 -12.36
C VAL A 257 0.69 -4.08 -11.24
N GLU A 258 0.18 -2.87 -11.47
CA GLU A 258 -0.48 -2.00 -10.50
C GLU A 258 -1.44 -2.74 -9.55
N TRP A 259 -2.41 -3.46 -10.11
CA TRP A 259 -3.41 -4.19 -9.31
C TRP A 259 -2.79 -5.27 -8.40
N LEU A 260 -1.68 -5.89 -8.82
CA LEU A 260 -1.05 -6.97 -8.07
C LEU A 260 -0.15 -6.41 -6.96
N ASP A 261 0.56 -5.32 -7.24
CA ASP A 261 1.35 -4.57 -6.25
C ASP A 261 0.41 -4.11 -5.12
N GLU A 262 -0.67 -3.40 -5.48
CA GLU A 262 -1.66 -2.90 -4.52
C GLU A 262 -2.41 -4.02 -3.77
N GLY A 263 -2.77 -5.09 -4.48
CA GLY A 263 -3.36 -6.26 -3.85
C GLY A 263 -2.46 -6.91 -2.80
N MET A 264 -1.13 -6.90 -3.01
CA MET A 264 -0.16 -7.42 -2.05
C MET A 264 0.12 -6.44 -0.92
N ALA A 265 0.13 -5.14 -1.18
CA ALA A 265 0.26 -4.11 -0.15
C ALA A 265 -0.92 -4.14 0.85
N VAL A 266 -2.16 -4.21 0.36
CA VAL A 266 -3.34 -4.41 1.24
C VAL A 266 -3.29 -5.78 1.93
N TYR A 267 -2.75 -6.82 1.27
CA TYR A 267 -2.54 -8.11 1.92
C TYR A 267 -1.45 -8.05 3.02
N ALA A 268 -0.47 -7.15 2.91
CA ALA A 268 0.52 -6.89 3.95
C ALA A 268 -0.12 -6.32 5.22
N GLU A 269 -1.06 -5.38 5.08
CA GLU A 269 -1.89 -4.90 6.19
C GLU A 269 -2.60 -6.08 6.88
N TYR A 270 -3.20 -6.96 6.08
CA TYR A 270 -3.94 -8.13 6.56
C TYR A 270 -3.10 -9.10 7.38
N ILE A 271 -1.94 -9.51 6.87
CA ILE A 271 -1.07 -10.46 7.60
C ILE A 271 -0.38 -9.84 8.83
N ASN A 272 -0.41 -8.51 8.95
CA ASN A 272 0.04 -7.75 10.12
C ASN A 272 -1.09 -7.44 11.13
N GLY A 273 -2.30 -7.95 10.86
CA GLY A 273 -3.42 -7.99 11.80
C GLY A 273 -4.49 -6.92 11.58
N SER A 274 -4.50 -6.24 10.43
CA SER A 274 -5.57 -5.30 10.05
C SER A 274 -6.60 -5.97 9.14
N PHE A 275 -7.89 -5.73 9.35
CA PHE A 275 -8.88 -6.16 8.35
C PHE A 275 -9.28 -4.96 7.47
N PRO A 276 -9.08 -5.02 6.13
CA PRO A 276 -9.40 -3.91 5.23
C PRO A 276 -10.91 -3.85 4.94
N ALA A 277 -11.70 -3.55 5.97
CA ALA A 277 -13.16 -3.68 5.95
C ALA A 277 -13.81 -2.91 4.80
N THR A 278 -13.47 -1.63 4.62
CA THR A 278 -14.07 -0.79 3.56
C THR A 278 -13.82 -1.32 2.16
N TYR A 279 -12.60 -1.77 1.85
CA TYR A 279 -12.28 -2.34 0.54
C TYR A 279 -13.07 -3.62 0.28
N VAL A 280 -13.19 -4.48 1.30
CA VAL A 280 -14.01 -5.70 1.21
C VAL A 280 -15.48 -5.33 1.04
N ASP A 281 -16.01 -4.45 1.88
CA ASP A 281 -17.44 -4.06 1.88
C ASP A 281 -17.87 -3.40 0.57
N ASP A 282 -17.04 -2.51 0.05
CA ASP A 282 -17.32 -1.82 -1.20
C ASP A 282 -17.28 -2.83 -2.37
N TYR A 283 -16.28 -3.73 -2.43
CA TYR A 283 -16.27 -4.80 -3.44
C TYR A 283 -17.46 -5.76 -3.32
N LEU A 284 -17.87 -6.12 -2.10
CA LEU A 284 -19.05 -6.98 -1.88
C LEU A 284 -20.35 -6.30 -2.34
N ARG A 285 -20.41 -4.97 -2.27
CA ARG A 285 -21.56 -4.18 -2.75
C ARG A 285 -21.61 -4.10 -4.28
N ASP A 286 -20.46 -4.05 -4.94
CA ASP A 286 -20.35 -4.04 -6.40
C ASP A 286 -19.15 -4.87 -6.89
N PRO A 287 -19.33 -6.20 -7.06
CA PRO A 287 -18.24 -7.13 -7.35
C PRO A 287 -17.85 -7.20 -8.84
N ASN A 288 -18.21 -6.19 -9.64
CA ASN A 288 -18.06 -6.19 -11.10
C ASN A 288 -16.71 -5.62 -11.58
N ILE A 289 -15.64 -5.81 -10.81
CA ILE A 289 -14.30 -5.34 -11.15
C ILE A 289 -13.33 -6.51 -11.31
N ASN A 290 -12.75 -6.63 -12.50
CA ASN A 290 -11.61 -7.49 -12.76
C ASN A 290 -10.32 -6.73 -12.49
N PRO A 291 -9.53 -7.05 -11.45
CA PRO A 291 -8.37 -6.26 -11.09
C PRO A 291 -7.33 -6.23 -12.22
N ALA A 292 -7.17 -7.32 -12.99
CA ALA A 292 -6.20 -7.32 -14.09
C ALA A 292 -6.58 -6.47 -15.31
N THR A 293 -7.84 -6.05 -15.46
CA THR A 293 -8.29 -5.32 -16.66
C THR A 293 -9.10 -4.05 -16.37
N GLY A 294 -9.49 -3.82 -15.12
CA GLY A 294 -10.35 -2.71 -14.71
C GLY A 294 -9.95 -2.09 -13.37
N PHE A 295 -8.73 -2.35 -12.90
CA PHE A 295 -8.20 -1.70 -11.70
C PHE A 295 -8.01 -0.21 -11.93
N THR A 296 -8.35 0.56 -10.90
CA THR A 296 -8.16 2.01 -10.83
C THR A 296 -7.82 2.38 -9.39
N THR A 297 -6.86 3.28 -9.20
CA THR A 297 -6.38 3.72 -7.88
C THR A 297 -7.33 4.67 -7.16
N ASP A 298 -8.36 5.18 -7.84
CA ASP A 298 -9.42 6.01 -7.24
C ASP A 298 -10.65 5.20 -6.77
N SER A 299 -10.51 3.89 -6.59
CA SER A 299 -11.65 2.99 -6.36
C SER A 299 -11.37 1.97 -5.25
N ASN A 300 -12.06 2.11 -4.12
CA ASN A 300 -12.06 1.11 -3.04
C ASN A 300 -12.43 -0.29 -3.55
N ASN A 301 -13.34 -0.40 -4.53
CA ASN A 301 -13.72 -1.67 -5.15
C ASN A 301 -12.53 -2.31 -5.86
N SER A 302 -11.67 -1.52 -6.51
CA SER A 302 -10.48 -2.01 -7.21
C SER A 302 -9.49 -2.62 -6.23
N TYR A 303 -9.24 -1.93 -5.11
CA TYR A 303 -8.44 -2.45 -3.99
C TYR A 303 -9.05 -3.71 -3.38
N GLY A 304 -10.36 -3.70 -3.14
CA GLY A 304 -11.10 -4.86 -2.63
C GLY A 304 -10.96 -6.08 -3.54
N ALA A 305 -11.11 -5.89 -4.85
CA ALA A 305 -10.94 -6.96 -5.85
C ALA A 305 -9.52 -7.53 -5.83
N ALA A 306 -8.51 -6.65 -5.84
CA ALA A 306 -7.10 -7.02 -5.82
C ALA A 306 -6.71 -7.76 -4.53
N PHE A 307 -7.07 -7.21 -3.37
CA PHE A 307 -6.87 -7.83 -2.06
C PHE A 307 -7.56 -9.20 -1.98
N LEU A 308 -8.85 -9.28 -2.34
CA LEU A 308 -9.60 -10.53 -2.26
C LEU A 308 -9.03 -11.59 -3.19
N PHE A 309 -8.53 -11.21 -4.38
CA PHE A 309 -7.80 -12.13 -5.24
C PHE A 309 -6.57 -12.72 -4.51
N VAL A 310 -5.68 -11.88 -3.97
CA VAL A 310 -4.46 -12.33 -3.29
C VAL A 310 -4.79 -13.18 -2.07
N ALA A 311 -5.72 -12.72 -1.23
CA ALA A 311 -6.13 -13.41 -0.02
C ALA A 311 -6.81 -14.76 -0.31
N TYR A 312 -7.68 -14.81 -1.33
CA TYR A 312 -8.34 -16.06 -1.73
C TYR A 312 -7.34 -17.05 -2.34
N ALA A 313 -6.43 -16.58 -3.20
CA ALA A 313 -5.36 -17.40 -3.75
C ALA A 313 -4.47 -17.98 -2.63
N ALA A 314 -4.08 -17.17 -1.64
CA ALA A 314 -3.31 -17.62 -0.50
C ALA A 314 -4.05 -18.69 0.33
N ASN A 315 -5.36 -18.55 0.49
CA ASN A 315 -6.20 -19.58 1.10
C ASN A 315 -6.21 -20.89 0.26
N GLN A 316 -6.28 -20.82 -1.07
CA GLN A 316 -6.18 -22.02 -1.93
C GLN A 316 -4.81 -22.70 -1.86
N VAL A 317 -3.74 -21.91 -1.76
CA VAL A 317 -2.37 -22.37 -1.55
C VAL A 317 -2.25 -23.12 -0.21
N THR A 318 -2.87 -22.59 0.84
CA THR A 318 -2.93 -23.23 2.17
C THR A 318 -3.68 -24.56 2.11
N GLN A 319 -4.85 -24.59 1.45
CA GLN A 319 -5.61 -25.83 1.23
C GLN A 319 -4.85 -26.86 0.39
N SER A 320 -3.91 -26.40 -0.43
CA SER A 320 -3.00 -27.23 -1.21
C SER A 320 -1.72 -27.61 -0.43
N HIS A 321 -1.66 -27.30 0.87
CA HIS A 321 -0.53 -27.59 1.78
C HIS A 321 0.79 -26.94 1.35
N ASN A 322 0.72 -25.82 0.63
CA ASN A 322 1.87 -25.05 0.21
C ASN A 322 2.09 -23.84 1.12
N PRO A 323 3.35 -23.40 1.34
CA PRO A 323 3.65 -22.25 2.17
C PRO A 323 3.33 -20.93 1.46
N ILE A 324 2.43 -20.13 2.04
CA ILE A 324 2.04 -18.80 1.52
C ILE A 324 3.26 -17.91 1.23
N PRO A 325 4.28 -17.80 2.11
CA PRO A 325 5.44 -16.96 1.83
C PRO A 325 6.21 -17.35 0.56
N LYS A 326 6.25 -18.63 0.18
CA LYS A 326 6.88 -19.03 -1.10
C LYS A 326 6.00 -18.62 -2.29
N PHE A 327 4.68 -18.72 -2.14
CA PHE A 327 3.73 -18.34 -3.16
C PHE A 327 3.78 -16.83 -3.46
N THR A 328 3.68 -15.97 -2.45
CA THR A 328 3.71 -14.51 -2.62
C THR A 328 5.03 -14.03 -3.22
N ARG A 329 6.18 -14.53 -2.75
CA ARG A 329 7.48 -14.23 -3.40
C ARG A 329 7.54 -14.69 -4.86
N SER A 330 6.98 -15.86 -5.16
CA SER A 330 6.90 -16.34 -6.55
C SER A 330 5.99 -15.48 -7.43
N LEU A 331 4.92 -14.90 -6.89
CA LEU A 331 4.11 -13.91 -7.61
C LEU A 331 4.95 -12.69 -7.99
N ILE A 332 5.69 -12.12 -7.05
CA ILE A 332 6.56 -10.96 -7.28
C ILE A 332 7.62 -11.28 -8.34
N GLU A 333 8.34 -12.41 -8.20
CA GLU A 333 9.36 -12.86 -9.15
C GLU A 333 8.83 -13.12 -10.57
N ASN A 334 7.54 -13.46 -10.71
CA ASN A 334 6.90 -13.73 -12.00
C ASN A 334 6.00 -12.60 -12.49
N SER A 335 5.83 -11.53 -11.72
CA SER A 335 5.04 -10.35 -12.11
C SER A 335 5.50 -9.71 -13.43
N PRO A 336 6.79 -9.73 -13.85
CA PRO A 336 7.18 -9.23 -15.18
C PRO A 336 6.57 -9.97 -16.36
N LYS A 337 5.96 -11.14 -16.14
CA LYS A 337 5.25 -11.91 -17.15
C LYS A 337 3.74 -11.63 -17.16
N GLY A 338 3.28 -10.62 -16.42
CA GLY A 338 1.87 -10.24 -16.29
C GLY A 338 0.98 -11.40 -15.86
N LEU A 339 -0.23 -11.48 -16.42
CA LEU A 339 -1.20 -12.56 -16.14
C LEU A 339 -0.65 -13.97 -16.40
N ASN A 340 0.23 -14.14 -17.39
CA ASN A 340 0.88 -15.43 -17.62
C ASN A 340 1.77 -15.82 -16.44
N GLY A 341 2.48 -14.86 -15.84
CA GLY A 341 3.25 -15.06 -14.62
C GLY A 341 2.38 -15.50 -13.45
N VAL A 342 1.25 -14.82 -13.24
CA VAL A 342 0.27 -15.17 -12.20
C VAL A 342 -0.24 -16.61 -12.40
N ASN A 343 -0.62 -16.97 -13.62
CA ASN A 343 -1.07 -18.34 -13.94
C ASN A 343 0.02 -19.40 -13.70
N ILE A 344 1.28 -19.15 -14.11
CA ILE A 344 2.42 -20.04 -13.84
C ILE A 344 2.58 -20.30 -12.33
N VAL A 345 2.47 -19.25 -11.52
CA VAL A 345 2.62 -19.35 -10.07
C VAL A 345 1.44 -20.11 -9.47
N LEU A 346 0.20 -19.78 -9.84
CA LEU A 346 -0.98 -20.50 -9.37
C LEU A 346 -0.86 -21.99 -9.69
N HIS A 347 -0.51 -22.38 -10.92
CA HIS A 347 -0.27 -23.79 -11.29
C HIS A 347 0.74 -24.49 -10.40
N ARG A 348 1.77 -23.78 -9.92
CA ARG A 348 2.78 -24.35 -9.04
C ARG A 348 2.23 -24.66 -7.66
N TYR A 349 1.38 -23.79 -7.12
CA TYR A 349 1.03 -23.79 -5.69
C TYR A 349 -0.40 -24.22 -5.36
N ILE A 350 -1.31 -24.33 -6.34
CA ILE A 350 -2.68 -24.83 -6.12
C ILE A 350 -2.88 -26.22 -6.73
N LYS A 351 -3.67 -27.07 -6.06
CA LYS A 351 -3.97 -28.45 -6.50
C LYS A 351 -4.89 -28.49 -7.73
N ASN A 352 -5.91 -27.64 -7.77
CA ASN A 352 -6.88 -27.57 -8.86
C ASN A 352 -6.35 -26.64 -9.96
N ARG A 353 -5.50 -27.18 -10.82
CA ARG A 353 -4.83 -26.43 -11.89
C ARG A 353 -5.75 -26.33 -13.10
N TYR A 354 -6.18 -25.12 -13.42
CA TYR A 354 -6.95 -24.83 -14.62
C TYR A 354 -6.07 -24.11 -15.63
N LYS A 355 -6.31 -24.30 -16.93
CA LYS A 355 -5.58 -23.57 -17.99
C LYS A 355 -5.55 -22.06 -17.72
N ASP A 356 -6.66 -21.50 -17.26
CA ASP A 356 -6.77 -20.15 -16.72
C ASP A 356 -7.07 -20.18 -15.22
N SER A 357 -6.04 -20.38 -14.40
CA SER A 357 -6.20 -20.42 -12.94
C SER A 357 -6.50 -19.04 -12.36
N TYR A 358 -6.01 -17.97 -12.98
CA TYR A 358 -6.37 -16.60 -12.63
C TYR A 358 -7.88 -16.41 -12.76
N GLY A 359 -8.46 -16.70 -13.92
CA GLY A 359 -9.89 -16.55 -14.17
C GLY A 359 -10.75 -17.36 -13.20
N GLU A 360 -10.29 -18.54 -12.78
CA GLU A 360 -10.98 -19.37 -11.79
C GLU A 360 -10.94 -18.81 -10.36
N ILE A 361 -9.80 -18.24 -9.96
CA ILE A 361 -9.65 -17.57 -8.65
C ILE A 361 -10.43 -16.26 -8.61
N TYR A 362 -10.38 -15.49 -9.70
CA TYR A 362 -10.98 -14.15 -9.79
C TYR A 362 -12.52 -14.17 -9.88
N LYS A 363 -13.17 -15.30 -10.20
CA LYS A 363 -14.65 -15.37 -10.37
C LYS A 363 -15.38 -14.56 -9.28
N PRO A 364 -16.18 -13.53 -9.64
CA PRO A 364 -16.80 -12.64 -8.66
C PRO A 364 -17.57 -13.40 -7.56
N GLN A 365 -18.29 -14.45 -7.92
CA GLN A 365 -19.02 -15.30 -6.97
C GLN A 365 -18.10 -15.97 -5.92
N GLN A 366 -16.87 -16.35 -6.31
CA GLN A 366 -15.88 -16.93 -5.39
C GLN A 366 -15.30 -15.86 -4.47
N LEU A 367 -14.93 -14.70 -5.03
CA LEU A 367 -14.40 -13.58 -4.25
C LEU A 367 -15.44 -13.03 -3.27
N VAL A 368 -16.71 -12.91 -3.68
CA VAL A 368 -17.82 -12.53 -2.80
C VAL A 368 -18.00 -13.54 -1.67
N LYS A 369 -18.09 -14.84 -2.00
CA LYS A 369 -18.23 -15.90 -0.99
C LYS A 369 -17.07 -15.87 0.02
N TYR A 370 -15.85 -15.69 -0.45
CA TYR A 370 -14.67 -15.62 0.41
C TYR A 370 -14.63 -14.32 1.23
N GLY A 371 -14.93 -13.18 0.62
CA GLY A 371 -14.99 -11.87 1.28
C GLY A 371 -16.03 -11.84 2.40
N THR A 372 -17.25 -12.33 2.17
CA THR A 372 -18.27 -12.47 3.22
C THR A 372 -17.80 -13.37 4.36
N LYS A 373 -17.08 -14.47 4.04
CA LYS A 373 -16.48 -15.32 5.08
C LYS A 373 -15.43 -14.55 5.87
N LEU A 374 -14.55 -13.78 5.23
CA LEU A 374 -13.55 -12.99 5.94
C LEU A 374 -14.20 -11.94 6.85
N GLN A 375 -15.19 -11.20 6.35
CA GLN A 375 -15.93 -10.20 7.11
C GLN A 375 -16.57 -10.79 8.38
N ASN A 376 -17.21 -11.96 8.26
CA ASN A 376 -17.84 -12.62 9.40
C ASN A 376 -16.85 -13.19 10.44
N ASN A 377 -15.57 -13.34 10.07
CA ASN A 377 -14.51 -13.81 10.96
C ASN A 377 -13.53 -12.69 11.33
N ALA A 378 -13.82 -11.45 10.94
CA ALA A 378 -12.99 -10.31 11.32
C ALA A 378 -13.10 -10.09 12.85
N PRO A 379 -11.98 -9.80 13.52
CA PRO A 379 -11.92 -9.67 14.98
C PRO A 379 -12.68 -8.46 15.53
#